data_AF-A0A1D2AIW5-F1
#
_entry.id   AF-A0A1D2AIW5-F1
#
_cell.length_a   1.000
_cell.length_b   1.000
_cell.length_c   1.000
_cell.angle_alpha   90.00
_cell.angle_beta   90.00
_cell.angle_gamma   90.00
#
_symmetry.space_group_name_H-M   'P 1'
#
loop_
_entity.id
_entity.type
_entity.pdbx_description
1 polymer ?
#
loop_
_entity_poly.entity_id
_entity_poly.type
_entity_poly.pdbx_seq_one_letter_code
_entity_poly.pdbx_strand_id
1 'polypeptide(L)'
;ELEAELPRASNTAALSGAGVFRLISRMGDSVSKITYKMDESDPWFEEKQQQIDNLDVQLKRLHGSLEYMVLQRKELSASTGAFAKSAAMLGNCEEHTGLSRALSKLAEVEERVEQLHARQASQDFYTLAELLKDYLALVATIKEVFHQRVKVYQTWQHAQQSLT
;
A
#
# COMPACT_ATOMS: atom_id res chain seq x y z
N GLU A 1 49.78 26.29 -34.51
CA GLU A 1 49.04 26.61 -33.27
C GLU A 1 47.68 25.92 -33.34
N LEU A 2 47.24 25.38 -32.22
CA LEU A 2 46.16 24.40 -32.11
C LEU A 2 44.87 25.15 -31.71
N GLU A 3 43.98 25.45 -32.64
CA GLU A 3 42.65 25.99 -32.30
C GLU A 3 41.65 24.84 -32.17
N ALA A 4 41.44 24.43 -30.91
CA ALA A 4 40.37 23.51 -30.54
C ALA A 4 39.02 24.24 -30.56
N GLU A 5 38.09 23.80 -31.41
CA GLU A 5 36.68 24.21 -31.33
C GLU A 5 36.03 23.66 -30.04
N LEU A 6 35.51 24.57 -29.23
CA LEU A 6 34.78 24.24 -27.99
C LEU A 6 33.39 23.67 -28.29
N PRO A 7 32.86 22.75 -27.46
CA PRO A 7 31.58 22.08 -27.72
C PRO A 7 30.38 23.03 -27.54
N ARG A 8 29.42 22.96 -28.49
CA ARG A 8 28.11 23.63 -28.38
C ARG A 8 27.32 23.05 -27.20
N ALA A 9 26.95 23.91 -26.26
CA ALA A 9 26.04 23.56 -25.17
C ALA A 9 24.63 23.26 -25.70
N SER A 10 24.31 21.98 -25.86
CA SER A 10 22.95 21.46 -25.93
C SER A 10 22.42 21.36 -24.50
N ASN A 11 21.74 22.40 -24.01
CA ASN A 11 20.72 22.35 -22.94
C ASN A 11 20.19 23.76 -22.65
N THR A 12 19.56 24.40 -23.62
CA THR A 12 18.59 25.46 -23.33
C THR A 12 17.27 24.80 -22.96
N ALA A 13 17.13 24.44 -21.68
CA ALA A 13 15.82 24.16 -21.12
C ALA A 13 15.02 25.47 -21.18
N ALA A 14 14.14 25.58 -22.18
CA ALA A 14 13.17 26.65 -22.24
C ALA A 14 12.26 26.52 -21.02
N LEU A 15 12.47 27.37 -20.01
CA LEU A 15 11.55 27.59 -18.90
C LEU A 15 10.27 28.20 -19.46
N SER A 16 9.39 27.34 -19.97
CA SER A 16 8.11 27.74 -20.57
C SER A 16 7.15 28.19 -19.46
N GLY A 17 6.74 29.46 -19.50
CA GLY A 17 5.77 30.04 -18.56
C GLY A 17 4.42 29.29 -18.50
N ALA A 18 4.12 28.48 -19.52
CA ALA A 18 2.94 27.61 -19.53
C ALA A 18 3.01 26.48 -18.49
N GLY A 19 4.21 26.00 -18.15
CA GLY A 19 4.40 24.99 -17.09
C GLY A 19 4.15 25.55 -15.70
N VAL A 20 4.55 26.80 -15.46
CA VAL A 20 4.36 27.51 -14.19
C VAL A 20 2.88 27.86 -13.98
N PHE A 21 2.17 28.29 -15.04
CA PHE A 21 0.73 28.56 -14.96
C PHE A 21 -0.08 27.30 -14.60
N ARG A 22 0.30 26.14 -15.14
CA ARG A 22 -0.34 24.84 -14.84
C ARG A 22 -0.08 24.35 -13.41
N LEU A 23 1.06 24.72 -12.84
CA LEU A 23 1.38 24.45 -11.43
C LEU A 23 0.61 25.38 -10.49
N ILE A 24 0.48 26.67 -10.84
CA ILE A 24 -0.29 27.65 -10.08
C ILE A 24 -1.79 27.31 -10.10
N SER A 25 -2.33 26.84 -11.24
CA SER A 25 -3.73 26.39 -11.31
C SER A 25 -3.99 25.16 -10.43
N ARG A 26 -3.05 24.19 -10.40
CA ARG A 26 -3.15 23.01 -9.53
C ARG A 26 -3.07 23.34 -8.03
N MET A 27 -2.31 24.37 -7.66
CA MET A 27 -2.28 24.85 -6.28
C MET A 27 -3.60 25.56 -5.91
N GLY A 28 -4.19 26.35 -6.82
CA GLY A 28 -5.51 26.97 -6.61
C GLY A 28 -6.62 25.94 -6.34
N ASP A 29 -6.63 24.84 -7.10
CA ASP A 29 -7.58 23.72 -6.90
C ASP A 29 -7.37 22.99 -5.56
N SER A 30 -6.14 23.01 -5.03
CA SER A 30 -5.81 22.37 -3.74
C SER A 30 -6.16 23.26 -2.54
N VAL A 31 -6.21 24.59 -2.72
CA VAL A 31 -6.64 25.54 -1.67
C VAL A 31 -8.16 25.67 -1.60
N SER A 32 -8.88 25.59 -2.72
CA SER A 32 -10.37 25.52 -2.69
C SER A 32 -10.87 24.27 -1.95
N LYS A 33 -10.05 23.22 -1.90
CA LYS A 33 -10.28 21.99 -1.12
C LYS A 33 -10.34 22.22 0.39
N ILE A 34 -9.82 23.34 0.91
CA ILE A 34 -9.57 23.55 2.36
C ILE A 34 -10.46 24.64 2.99
N THR A 35 -11.10 25.54 2.23
CA THR A 35 -11.68 26.76 2.85
C THR A 35 -13.20 26.89 2.79
N TYR A 36 -13.92 26.02 2.09
CA TYR A 36 -15.39 26.07 2.13
C TYR A 36 -15.96 25.12 3.18
N LYS A 37 -16.38 25.67 4.32
CA LYS A 37 -17.24 24.98 5.28
C LYS A 37 -18.64 24.93 4.69
N MET A 38 -19.00 23.81 4.06
CA MET A 38 -20.41 23.43 3.99
C MET A 38 -20.85 23.25 5.45
N ASP A 39 -21.76 24.09 5.92
CA ASP A 39 -22.40 23.86 7.20
C ASP A 39 -23.27 22.61 7.00
N GLU A 40 -22.72 21.47 7.38
CA GLU A 40 -23.37 20.16 7.21
C GLU A 40 -24.58 20.14 8.11
N SER A 41 -25.72 20.50 7.55
CA SER A 41 -26.99 20.59 8.28
C SER A 41 -27.67 19.23 8.44
N ASP A 42 -27.16 18.20 7.76
CA ASP A 42 -27.67 16.84 7.85
C ASP A 42 -26.78 15.98 8.79
N PRO A 43 -27.28 15.64 10.00
CA PRO A 43 -26.55 14.83 10.97
C PRO A 43 -26.10 13.48 10.41
N TRP A 44 -26.81 12.93 9.43
CA TRP A 44 -26.43 11.66 8.80
C TRP A 44 -25.11 11.77 8.07
N PHE A 45 -24.86 12.86 7.32
CA PHE A 45 -23.61 13.05 6.59
C PHE A 45 -22.43 13.28 7.52
N GLU A 46 -22.62 14.04 8.61
CA GLU A 46 -21.59 14.22 9.64
C GLU A 46 -21.19 12.88 10.28
N GLU A 47 -22.19 12.09 10.72
CA GLU A 47 -21.95 10.77 11.30
C GLU A 47 -21.26 9.83 10.31
N LYS A 48 -21.72 9.80 9.05
CA LYS A 48 -21.15 8.90 8.03
C LYS A 48 -19.75 9.31 7.59
N GLN A 49 -19.47 10.60 7.48
CA GLN A 49 -18.12 11.08 7.20
C GLN A 49 -17.15 10.60 8.29
N GLN A 50 -17.51 10.77 9.57
CA GLN A 50 -16.69 10.32 10.69
C GLN A 50 -16.53 8.79 10.71
N GLN A 51 -17.59 8.02 10.44
CA GLN A 51 -17.52 6.56 10.34
C GLN A 51 -16.57 6.10 9.23
N ILE A 52 -16.66 6.71 8.04
CA ILE A 52 -15.81 6.36 6.90
C ILE A 52 -14.35 6.74 7.16
N ASP A 53 -14.08 7.88 7.79
CA ASP A 53 -12.71 8.28 8.15
C ASP A 53 -12.10 7.35 9.22
N ASN A 54 -12.90 6.94 10.21
CA ASN A 54 -12.47 5.94 11.18
C ASN A 54 -12.17 4.59 10.53
N LEU A 55 -13.05 4.15 9.61
CA LEU A 55 -12.88 2.90 8.88
C LEU A 55 -11.61 2.94 8.00
N ASP A 56 -11.35 4.05 7.31
CA ASP A 56 -10.13 4.25 6.51
C ASP A 56 -8.86 4.06 7.36
N VAL A 57 -8.81 4.69 8.54
CA VAL A 57 -7.66 4.57 9.45
C VAL A 57 -7.50 3.14 9.97
N GLN A 58 -8.60 2.49 10.37
CA GLN A 58 -8.57 1.14 10.93
C GLN A 58 -8.18 0.10 9.87
N LEU A 59 -8.76 0.15 8.68
CA LEU A 59 -8.43 -0.77 7.59
C LEU A 59 -6.99 -0.59 7.11
N LYS A 60 -6.46 0.63 7.06
CA LYS A 60 -5.04 0.88 6.73
C LYS A 60 -4.10 0.22 7.73
N ARG A 61 -4.38 0.37 9.02
CA ARG A 61 -3.60 -0.27 10.09
C ARG A 61 -3.67 -1.80 9.98
N LEU A 62 -4.86 -2.34 9.80
CA LEU A 62 -5.06 -3.78 9.63
C LEU A 62 -4.32 -4.32 8.39
N HIS A 63 -4.38 -3.60 7.27
CA HIS A 63 -3.66 -3.98 6.04
C HIS A 63 -2.17 -4.04 6.26
N GLY A 64 -1.58 -3.03 6.89
CA GLY A 64 -0.16 -3.06 7.25
C GLY A 64 0.20 -4.24 8.16
N SER A 65 -0.65 -4.58 9.14
CA SER A 65 -0.45 -5.76 9.99
C SER A 65 -0.51 -7.08 9.20
N LEU A 66 -1.43 -7.20 8.23
CA LEU A 66 -1.52 -8.38 7.37
C LEU A 66 -0.31 -8.51 6.44
N GLU A 67 0.13 -7.41 5.83
CA GLU A 67 1.35 -7.40 4.99
C GLU A 67 2.57 -7.83 5.80
N TYR A 68 2.70 -7.33 7.04
CA TYR A 68 3.77 -7.74 7.94
C TYR A 68 3.66 -9.23 8.31
N MET A 69 2.47 -9.74 8.62
CA MET A 69 2.26 -11.16 8.91
C MET A 69 2.66 -12.06 7.74
N VAL A 70 2.30 -11.67 6.50
CA VAL A 70 2.70 -12.38 5.28
C VAL A 70 4.22 -12.40 5.14
N LEU A 71 4.89 -11.26 5.37
CA LEU A 71 6.36 -11.17 5.34
C LEU A 71 7.00 -12.10 6.37
N GLN A 72 6.55 -12.03 7.62
CA GLN A 72 7.07 -12.86 8.72
C GLN A 72 6.88 -14.36 8.44
N ARG A 73 5.76 -14.77 7.82
CA ARG A 73 5.56 -16.18 7.47
C ARG A 73 6.47 -16.65 6.34
N LYS A 74 6.82 -15.77 5.39
CA LYS A 74 7.85 -16.09 4.37
C LYS A 74 9.23 -16.26 4.99
N GLU A 75 9.59 -15.39 5.92
CA GLU A 75 10.86 -15.51 6.66
C GLU A 75 10.90 -16.79 7.51
N LEU A 76 9.79 -17.13 8.17
CA LEU A 76 9.67 -18.38 8.92
C LEU A 76 9.86 -19.60 8.02
N SER A 77 9.18 -19.63 6.85
CA SER A 77 9.35 -20.69 5.85
C SER A 77 10.83 -20.85 5.46
N ALA A 78 11.52 -19.76 5.12
CA ALA A 78 12.94 -19.79 4.76
C ALA A 78 13.84 -20.31 5.90
N SER A 79 13.58 -19.89 7.13
CA SER A 79 14.31 -20.35 8.33
C SER A 79 14.09 -21.85 8.58
N THR A 80 12.85 -22.31 8.46
CA THR A 80 12.48 -23.73 8.57
C THR A 80 13.20 -24.57 7.50
N GLY A 81 13.27 -24.12 6.26
CA GLY A 81 14.01 -24.82 5.20
C GLY A 81 15.52 -24.91 5.48
N ALA A 82 16.12 -23.84 6.01
CA ALA A 82 17.52 -23.86 6.43
C ALA A 82 17.77 -24.82 7.60
N PHE A 83 16.82 -24.91 8.54
CA PHE A 83 16.86 -25.88 9.63
C PHE A 83 16.75 -27.31 9.12
N ALA A 84 15.78 -27.60 8.24
CA ALA A 84 15.61 -28.92 7.60
C ALA A 84 16.90 -29.39 6.92
N LYS A 85 17.53 -28.50 6.13
CA LYS A 85 18.81 -28.79 5.47
C LYS A 85 19.93 -29.09 6.46
N SER A 86 20.02 -28.31 7.55
CA SER A 86 21.04 -28.51 8.58
C SER A 86 20.86 -29.84 9.31
N ALA A 87 19.61 -30.21 9.64
CA ALA A 87 19.28 -31.50 10.23
C ALA A 87 19.66 -32.67 9.30
N ALA A 88 19.40 -32.55 7.99
CA ALA A 88 19.80 -33.54 7.01
C ALA A 88 21.33 -33.70 6.92
N MET A 89 22.08 -32.59 6.95
CA MET A 89 23.54 -32.61 6.96
C MET A 89 24.10 -33.29 8.21
N LEU A 90 23.54 -33.00 9.39
CA LEU A 90 23.91 -33.68 10.64
C LEU A 90 23.61 -35.18 10.56
N GLY A 91 22.44 -35.56 10.03
CA GLY A 91 22.06 -36.97 9.85
C GLY A 91 23.05 -37.74 8.96
N ASN A 92 23.66 -37.09 7.97
CA ASN A 92 24.68 -37.70 7.10
C ASN A 92 26.05 -37.85 7.77
N CYS A 93 26.40 -36.99 8.72
CA CYS A 93 27.65 -37.07 9.47
C CYS A 93 27.57 -38.00 10.69
N GLU A 94 26.37 -38.39 11.10
CA GLU A 94 26.12 -39.18 12.30
C GLU A 94 26.38 -40.68 12.05
N GLU A 95 27.25 -41.27 12.87
CA GLU A 95 27.62 -42.69 12.77
C GLU A 95 26.57 -43.60 13.41
N HIS A 96 25.87 -43.13 14.44
CA HIS A 96 24.84 -43.91 15.10
C HIS A 96 23.58 -44.01 14.22
N THR A 97 23.38 -45.18 13.61
CA THR A 97 22.31 -45.46 12.64
C THR A 97 20.89 -45.03 13.09
N GLY A 98 20.56 -45.24 14.37
CA GLY A 98 19.26 -44.84 14.91
C GLY A 98 19.09 -43.33 14.98
N LEU A 99 20.16 -42.60 15.31
CA LEU A 99 20.14 -41.14 15.44
C LEU A 99 20.17 -40.48 14.06
N SER A 100 21.02 -40.98 13.15
CA SER A 100 21.03 -40.58 11.74
C SER A 100 19.63 -40.67 11.12
N ARG A 101 18.93 -41.80 11.30
CA ARG A 101 17.54 -41.97 10.81
C ARG A 101 16.57 -40.97 11.44
N ALA A 102 16.69 -40.70 12.74
CA ALA A 102 15.84 -39.72 13.42
C ALA A 102 16.06 -38.30 12.86
N LEU A 103 17.31 -37.91 12.61
CA LEU A 103 17.67 -36.62 11.99
C LEU A 103 17.15 -36.49 10.55
N SER A 104 17.27 -37.56 9.75
CA SER A 104 16.68 -37.56 8.40
C SER A 104 15.16 -37.39 8.44
N LYS A 105 14.48 -38.05 9.40
CA LYS A 105 13.03 -37.90 9.57
C LYS A 105 12.63 -36.51 10.05
N LEU A 106 13.42 -35.90 10.95
CA LEU A 106 13.22 -34.52 11.36
C LEU A 106 13.35 -33.58 10.17
N ALA A 107 14.40 -33.72 9.36
CA ALA A 107 14.57 -32.92 8.14
C ALA A 107 13.39 -33.05 7.18
N GLU A 108 12.89 -34.27 6.95
CA GLU A 108 11.74 -34.56 6.08
C GLU A 108 10.42 -33.95 6.61
N VAL A 109 10.27 -33.83 7.94
CA VAL A 109 9.11 -33.16 8.55
C VAL A 109 9.23 -31.65 8.38
N GLU A 110 10.40 -31.08 8.66
CA GLU A 110 10.64 -29.64 8.58
C GLU A 110 10.54 -29.13 7.14
N GLU A 111 10.97 -29.89 6.13
CA GLU A 111 10.75 -29.56 4.71
C GLU A 111 9.26 -29.47 4.37
N ARG A 112 8.42 -30.34 4.94
CA ARG A 112 6.95 -30.24 4.77
C ARG A 112 6.37 -29.02 5.49
N VAL A 113 6.90 -28.68 6.67
CA VAL A 113 6.49 -27.50 7.43
C VAL A 113 6.88 -26.22 6.69
N GLU A 114 8.07 -26.15 6.09
CA GLU A 114 8.50 -25.07 5.20
C GLU A 114 7.48 -24.85 4.08
N GLN A 115 7.11 -25.93 3.36
CA GLN A 115 6.15 -25.86 2.25
C GLN A 115 4.76 -25.39 2.72
N LEU A 116 4.33 -25.83 3.91
CA LEU A 116 3.08 -25.39 4.51
C LEU A 116 3.12 -23.89 4.82
N HIS A 117 4.19 -23.39 5.43
CA HIS A 117 4.36 -21.96 5.71
C HIS A 117 4.39 -21.12 4.42
N ALA A 118 5.07 -21.59 3.37
CA ALA A 118 5.10 -20.92 2.08
C ALA A 118 3.68 -20.82 1.49
N ARG A 119 2.93 -21.92 1.48
CA ARG A 119 1.55 -21.95 0.99
C ARG A 119 0.63 -21.04 1.81
N GLN A 120 0.74 -21.07 3.14
CA GLN A 120 -0.04 -20.19 4.01
C GLN A 120 0.28 -18.72 3.77
N ALA A 121 1.55 -18.36 3.56
CA ALA A 121 1.94 -16.99 3.25
C ALA A 121 1.31 -16.50 1.93
N SER A 122 1.30 -17.35 0.89
CA SER A 122 0.61 -17.04 -0.36
C SER A 122 -0.91 -16.91 -0.17
N GLN A 123 -1.54 -17.83 0.55
CA GLN A 123 -2.98 -17.81 0.80
C GLN A 123 -3.41 -16.54 1.56
N ASP A 124 -2.70 -16.18 2.61
CA ASP A 124 -3.00 -14.98 3.40
C ASP A 124 -2.80 -13.71 2.58
N PHE A 125 -1.78 -13.66 1.71
CA PHE A 125 -1.59 -12.55 0.79
C PHE A 125 -2.79 -12.37 -0.16
N TYR A 126 -3.16 -13.42 -0.88
CA TYR A 126 -4.22 -13.31 -1.89
C TYR A 126 -5.63 -13.19 -1.28
N THR A 127 -5.88 -13.84 -0.15
CA THR A 127 -7.23 -13.91 0.43
C THR A 127 -7.49 -12.76 1.38
N LEU A 128 -6.49 -12.34 2.15
CA LEU A 128 -6.67 -11.34 3.21
C LEU A 128 -6.11 -9.98 2.79
N ALA A 129 -4.84 -9.91 2.39
CA ALA A 129 -4.21 -8.63 2.08
C ALA A 129 -4.84 -7.96 0.84
N GLU A 130 -4.94 -8.67 -0.28
CA GLU A 130 -5.55 -8.12 -1.50
C GLU A 130 -7.05 -7.81 -1.31
N LEU A 131 -7.81 -8.64 -0.60
CA LEU A 131 -9.21 -8.34 -0.29
C LEU A 131 -9.34 -7.04 0.53
N LEU A 132 -8.49 -6.86 1.54
CA LEU A 132 -8.53 -5.67 2.37
C LEU A 132 -8.10 -4.41 1.60
N LYS A 133 -7.17 -4.55 0.66
CA LYS A 133 -6.77 -3.49 -0.27
C LYS A 133 -7.92 -3.06 -1.18
N ASP A 134 -8.73 -4.00 -1.66
CA ASP A 134 -9.94 -3.68 -2.43
C ASP A 134 -10.95 -2.90 -1.59
N TYR A 135 -11.15 -3.29 -0.32
CA TYR A 135 -11.98 -2.52 0.61
C TYR A 135 -11.44 -1.11 0.89
N LEU A 136 -10.11 -0.96 1.00
CA LEU A 136 -9.48 0.35 1.11
C LEU A 136 -9.76 1.23 -0.12
N ALA A 137 -9.71 0.66 -1.32
CA ALA A 137 -10.05 1.38 -2.54
C ALA A 137 -11.53 1.80 -2.57
N LEU A 138 -12.44 0.95 -2.09
CA LEU A 138 -13.86 1.27 -1.97
C LEU A 138 -14.08 2.43 -0.99
N VAL A 139 -13.45 2.37 0.19
CA VAL A 139 -13.52 3.45 1.20
C VAL A 139 -12.97 4.77 0.63
N ALA A 140 -11.84 4.74 -0.08
CA ALA A 140 -11.30 5.91 -0.75
C ALA A 140 -12.27 6.50 -1.79
N THR A 141 -12.97 5.63 -2.54
CA THR A 141 -13.98 6.04 -3.51
C THR A 141 -15.16 6.74 -2.83
N ILE A 142 -15.65 6.21 -1.70
CA ILE A 142 -16.72 6.83 -0.91
C ILE A 142 -16.32 8.24 -0.43
N LYS A 143 -15.07 8.40 0.03
CA LYS A 143 -14.54 9.71 0.45
C LYS A 143 -14.53 10.71 -0.70
N GLU A 144 -14.18 10.28 -1.91
CA GLU A 144 -14.25 11.15 -3.09
C GLU A 144 -15.69 11.52 -3.45
N VAL A 145 -16.65 10.60 -3.31
CA VAL A 145 -18.08 10.91 -3.50
C VAL A 145 -18.55 12.00 -2.52
N PHE A 146 -18.20 11.92 -1.24
CA PHE A 146 -18.51 12.96 -0.27
C PHE A 146 -17.86 14.30 -0.64
N HIS A 147 -16.62 14.29 -1.12
CA HIS A 147 -15.96 15.49 -1.61
C HIS A 147 -16.66 16.10 -2.83
N GLN A 148 -17.13 15.29 -3.77
CA GLN A 148 -17.91 15.76 -4.92
C GLN A 148 -19.26 16.35 -4.51
N ARG A 149 -19.94 15.76 -3.51
CA ARG A 149 -21.18 16.34 -2.94
C ARG A 149 -20.96 17.77 -2.45
N VAL A 150 -19.86 18.03 -1.74
CA VAL A 150 -19.51 19.38 -1.27
C VAL A 150 -19.33 20.36 -2.43
N LYS A 151 -18.70 19.95 -3.53
CA LYS A 151 -18.55 20.79 -4.74
C LYS A 151 -19.88 21.11 -5.41
N VAL A 152 -20.77 20.12 -5.51
CA VAL A 152 -22.11 20.34 -6.08
C VAL A 152 -22.90 21.32 -5.22
N TYR A 153 -22.83 21.18 -3.89
CA TYR A 153 -23.46 22.11 -2.95
C TYR A 153 -22.95 23.54 -3.10
N GLN A 154 -21.63 23.73 -3.18
CA GLN A 154 -21.03 25.04 -3.45
C GLN A 154 -21.53 25.66 -4.77
N THR A 155 -21.57 24.84 -5.83
CA THR A 155 -22.04 25.26 -7.15
C THR A 155 -23.49 25.72 -7.09
N TRP A 156 -24.33 24.97 -6.37
CA TRP A 156 -25.74 25.32 -6.15
C TRP A 156 -25.90 26.63 -5.37
N GLN A 157 -25.17 26.82 -4.27
CA GLN A 157 -25.23 28.06 -3.49
C GLN A 157 -24.79 29.28 -4.30
N HIS A 158 -23.72 29.16 -5.09
CA HIS A 158 -23.27 30.23 -5.98
C HIS A 158 -24.35 30.60 -7.01
N ALA A 159 -25.00 29.60 -7.61
CA ALA A 159 -26.11 29.83 -8.54
C ALA A 159 -27.30 30.52 -7.86
N GLN A 160 -27.64 30.14 -6.62
CA GLN A 160 -28.71 30.77 -5.86
C GLN A 160 -28.41 32.24 -5.53
N GLN A 161 -27.17 32.56 -5.12
CA GLN A 161 -26.74 33.94 -4.89
C GLN A 161 -26.75 34.77 -6.17
N SER A 162 -26.44 34.16 -7.32
CA SER A 162 -26.48 34.86 -8.61
C SER A 162 -27.91 35.21 -9.07
N LEU A 163 -28.92 34.52 -8.52
CA LEU A 163 -30.34 34.71 -8.84
C LEU A 163 -31.06 35.67 -7.87
N THR A 164 -30.45 36.01 -6.73
CA THR A 164 -31.02 36.85 -5.66
C THR A 164 -30.37 38.22 -5.67
#